data_AF-A0A2V8KG65-F1
#
_entry.id   AF-A0A2V8KG65-F1
#
_cell.length_a   1.000
_cell.length_b   1.000
_cell.length_c   1.000
_cell.angle_alpha   90.00
_cell.angle_beta   90.00
_cell.angle_gamma   90.00
#
_symmetry.space_group_name_H-M   'P 1'
#
loop_
_entity.id
_entity.type
_entity.pdbx_description
1 polymer ?
#
loop_
_entity_poly.entity_id
_entity_poly.type
_entity_poly.pdbx_seq_one_letter_code
_entity_poly.pdbx_strand_id
1 'polypeptide(L)'
;MVRLIRAALVIFIVGLFIFAARSTPTLPLDKIKLPPGFSIKVFAIGVPNARQMALGSNGVIFAGSREAGNLYAIVDHSKDNRPAEVIKIAQGLNMPSGVAFRNGSLYVAEISRVIRYDGIESRLKNPPKPVVITD
;
A
#
# COMPACT_ATOMS: atom_id res chain seq x y z
N MET A 1 45.03 -24.09 7.29
CA MET A 1 44.36 -23.14 8.21
C MET A 1 43.48 -22.09 7.51
N VAL A 2 43.84 -21.58 6.32
CA VAL A 2 43.08 -20.51 5.63
C VAL A 2 41.78 -20.96 4.94
N ARG A 3 41.67 -22.24 4.52
CA ARG A 3 40.44 -22.78 3.89
C ARG A 3 39.28 -22.99 4.86
N LEU A 4 39.57 -23.29 6.12
CA LEU A 4 38.57 -23.49 7.19
C LEU A 4 37.92 -22.16 7.63
N ILE A 5 38.67 -21.06 7.58
CA ILE A 5 38.19 -19.72 7.95
C ILE A 5 37.22 -19.15 6.88
N ARG A 6 37.41 -19.49 5.60
CA ARG A 6 36.53 -19.06 4.50
C ARG A 6 35.17 -19.75 4.51
N ALA A 7 35.10 -21.01 4.93
CA ALA A 7 33.83 -21.75 5.04
C ALA A 7 32.96 -21.25 6.21
N ALA A 8 33.58 -20.88 7.34
CA ALA A 8 32.89 -20.34 8.50
C ALA A 8 32.26 -18.96 8.24
N LEU A 9 32.90 -18.11 7.42
CA LEU A 9 32.40 -16.77 7.08
C LEU A 9 31.18 -16.81 6.13
N VAL A 10 31.13 -17.79 5.21
CA VAL A 10 30.00 -17.96 4.29
C VAL A 10 28.76 -18.50 5.01
N ILE A 11 28.93 -19.38 6.00
CA ILE A 11 27.83 -19.90 6.82
C ILE A 11 27.27 -18.79 7.75
N PHE A 12 28.10 -17.85 8.19
CA PHE A 12 27.65 -16.72 9.00
C PHE A 12 26.84 -15.67 8.21
N ILE A 13 27.19 -15.44 6.93
CA ILE A 13 26.44 -14.54 6.04
C ILE A 13 25.12 -15.16 5.58
N VAL A 14 25.06 -16.49 5.40
CA VAL A 14 23.81 -17.20 5.09
C VAL A 14 22.90 -17.34 6.32
N GLY A 15 23.48 -17.40 7.53
CA GLY A 15 22.73 -17.44 8.80
C GLY A 15 22.08 -16.12 9.22
N LEU A 16 22.55 -14.97 8.71
CA LEU A 16 21.93 -13.66 8.99
C LEU A 16 20.72 -13.32 8.09
N PHE A 17 20.45 -14.13 7.07
CA PHE A 17 19.24 -14.04 6.25
C PHE A 17 18.09 -14.91 6.79
N ILE A 18 18.16 -15.33 8.06
CA ILE A 18 17.00 -15.88 8.78
C ILE A 18 16.03 -14.74 9.00
N PHE A 19 15.14 -14.58 8.01
CA PHE A 19 13.76 -14.14 8.11
C PHE A 19 13.48 -13.35 9.40
N ALA A 20 13.61 -12.02 9.32
CA ALA A 20 12.76 -11.17 10.15
C ALA A 20 11.32 -11.44 9.69
N ALA A 21 10.71 -12.51 10.23
CA ALA A 21 9.30 -12.77 10.10
C ALA A 21 8.60 -11.56 10.70
N ARG A 22 8.13 -10.65 9.85
CA ARG A 22 7.30 -9.53 10.29
C ARG A 22 6.07 -10.15 10.90
N SER A 23 5.98 -10.13 12.23
CA SER A 23 4.78 -10.47 12.96
C SER A 23 3.69 -9.52 12.48
N THR A 24 2.76 -10.05 11.69
CA THR A 24 1.58 -9.28 11.30
C THR A 24 0.79 -9.10 12.58
N PRO A 25 0.52 -7.87 13.04
CA PRO A 25 -0.27 -7.68 14.25
C PRO A 25 -1.61 -8.40 14.07
N THR A 26 -1.92 -9.34 14.95
CA THR A 26 -3.22 -10.00 14.94
C THR A 26 -4.26 -8.96 15.35
N LEU A 27 -5.01 -8.46 14.37
CA LEU A 27 -6.12 -7.57 14.64
C LEU A 27 -7.24 -8.36 15.35
N PRO A 28 -7.89 -7.79 16.37
CA PRO A 28 -8.95 -8.48 17.12
C PRO A 28 -10.27 -8.49 16.32
N LEU A 29 -10.27 -9.16 15.16
CA LEU A 29 -11.42 -9.24 14.26
C LEU A 29 -12.60 -9.98 14.93
N ASP A 30 -12.30 -10.89 15.86
CA ASP A 30 -13.25 -11.62 16.70
C ASP A 30 -14.12 -10.70 17.57
N LYS A 31 -13.64 -9.47 17.86
CA LYS A 31 -14.41 -8.46 18.61
C LYS A 31 -15.41 -7.70 17.75
N ILE A 32 -15.40 -7.87 16.42
CA ILE A 32 -16.32 -7.20 15.50
C ILE A 32 -17.53 -8.11 15.28
N LYS A 33 -18.71 -7.65 15.68
CA LYS A 33 -19.98 -8.36 15.43
C LYS A 33 -20.45 -8.11 14.00
N LEU A 34 -20.71 -9.17 13.26
CA LEU A 34 -21.21 -9.12 11.88
C LEU A 34 -22.65 -9.66 11.80
N PRO A 35 -23.48 -9.14 10.88
CA PRO A 35 -24.76 -9.77 10.58
C PRO A 35 -24.58 -11.20 10.05
N PRO A 36 -25.60 -12.08 10.18
CA PRO A 36 -25.55 -13.42 9.61
C PRO A 36 -25.21 -13.40 8.11
N GLY A 37 -24.33 -14.31 7.67
CA GLY A 37 -23.89 -14.42 6.27
C GLY A 37 -22.71 -13.51 5.88
N PHE A 38 -22.23 -12.64 6.76
CA PHE A 38 -21.07 -11.78 6.50
C PHE A 38 -19.79 -12.35 7.14
N SER A 39 -18.66 -12.11 6.48
CA SER A 39 -17.33 -12.37 7.02
C SER A 39 -16.41 -11.17 6.76
N ILE A 40 -15.37 -11.04 7.58
CA ILE A 40 -14.32 -10.03 7.40
C ILE A 40 -12.95 -10.71 7.43
N LYS A 41 -12.01 -10.15 6.69
CA LYS A 41 -10.59 -10.50 6.73
C LYS A 41 -9.75 -9.25 6.54
N VAL A 42 -8.48 -9.32 6.95
CA VAL A 42 -7.51 -8.28 6.59
C VAL A 42 -7.24 -8.37 5.09
N PHE A 43 -7.54 -7.30 4.36
CA PHE A 43 -7.33 -7.25 2.91
C PHE A 43 -5.89 -6.86 2.55
N ALA A 44 -5.35 -5.83 3.22
CA ALA A 44 -3.99 -5.34 3.01
C ALA A 44 -3.40 -4.82 4.33
N ILE A 45 -2.07 -4.85 4.42
CA ILE A 45 -1.29 -4.29 5.54
C ILE A 45 -0.22 -3.35 4.98
N GLY A 46 0.30 -2.43 5.80
CA GLY A 46 1.38 -1.52 5.39
C GLY A 46 0.92 -0.21 4.76
N VAL A 47 -0.34 0.18 4.99
CA VAL A 47 -0.87 1.52 4.68
C VAL A 47 -1.05 2.28 6.00
N PRO A 48 0.01 2.92 6.55
CA PRO A 48 -0.07 3.60 7.83
C PRO A 48 -1.05 4.77 7.74
N ASN A 49 -1.83 5.01 8.80
CA ASN A 49 -2.75 6.15 8.88
C ASN A 49 -3.65 6.31 7.63
N ALA A 50 -4.10 5.18 7.05
CA ALA A 50 -5.00 5.16 5.91
C ALA A 50 -6.27 6.00 6.20
N ARG A 51 -6.73 6.72 5.18
CA ARG A 51 -7.97 7.51 5.21
C ARG A 51 -8.90 7.05 4.08
N GLN A 52 -9.37 7.96 3.25
CA GLN A 52 -10.36 7.61 2.22
C GLN A 52 -9.73 6.64 1.21
N MET A 53 -10.60 5.83 0.61
CA MET A 53 -10.25 4.90 -0.44
C MET A 53 -11.13 5.12 -1.67
N ALA A 54 -10.58 4.88 -2.85
CA ALA A 54 -11.30 4.88 -4.12
C ALA A 54 -10.98 3.62 -4.91
N LEU A 55 -12.01 3.00 -5.50
CA LEU A 55 -11.85 1.84 -6.38
C LEU A 55 -11.64 2.32 -7.82
N GLY A 56 -10.54 1.88 -8.43
CA GLY A 56 -10.22 2.08 -9.83
C GLY A 56 -10.97 1.14 -10.76
N SER A 57 -10.95 1.44 -12.06
CA SER A 57 -11.59 0.62 -13.10
C SER A 57 -10.99 -0.78 -13.22
N ASN A 58 -9.71 -0.95 -12.90
CA ASN A 58 -9.02 -2.23 -12.96
C ASN A 58 -9.02 -2.97 -11.61
N GLY A 59 -9.87 -2.55 -10.65
CA GLY A 59 -9.95 -3.14 -9.32
C GLY A 59 -8.86 -2.69 -8.36
N VAL A 60 -8.01 -1.73 -8.75
CA VAL A 60 -7.00 -1.14 -7.87
C VAL A 60 -7.68 -0.30 -6.80
N ILE A 61 -7.35 -0.53 -5.52
CA ILE A 61 -7.82 0.34 -4.44
C ILE A 61 -6.75 1.39 -4.17
N PHE A 62 -7.12 2.66 -4.33
CA PHE A 62 -6.27 3.78 -3.96
C PHE A 62 -6.58 4.23 -2.55
N ALA A 63 -5.56 4.51 -1.74
CA ALA A 63 -5.71 4.98 -0.38
C ALA A 63 -4.77 6.15 -0.07
N GLY A 64 -5.34 7.20 0.51
CA GLY A 64 -4.58 8.30 1.09
C GLY A 64 -4.06 7.95 2.48
N SER A 65 -2.83 8.37 2.79
CA SER A 65 -2.22 8.24 4.11
C SER A 65 -1.90 9.64 4.64
N ARG A 66 -2.73 10.11 5.56
CA ARG A 66 -2.75 11.52 5.99
C ARG A 66 -1.44 11.94 6.64
N GLU A 67 -1.08 11.37 7.78
CA GLU A 67 0.11 11.81 8.54
C GLU A 67 1.42 11.50 7.80
N ALA A 68 1.50 10.38 7.09
CA ALA A 68 2.73 10.04 6.36
C ALA A 68 2.89 10.79 5.02
N GLY A 69 1.89 11.56 4.59
CA GLY A 69 1.96 12.34 3.34
C GLY A 69 2.06 11.48 2.08
N ASN A 70 1.44 10.30 2.07
CA ASN A 70 1.64 9.29 1.01
C ASN A 70 0.33 8.91 0.31
N LEU A 71 0.45 8.43 -0.93
CA LEU A 71 -0.60 7.69 -1.63
C LEU A 71 -0.16 6.26 -1.87
N TYR A 72 -1.11 5.35 -1.76
CA TYR A 72 -0.90 3.93 -1.99
C TYR A 72 -1.90 3.40 -3.02
N ALA A 73 -1.43 2.50 -3.88
CA ALA A 73 -2.24 1.60 -4.67
C ALA A 73 -2.18 0.21 -4.05
N ILE A 74 -3.34 -0.42 -3.88
CA ILE A 74 -3.50 -1.74 -3.30
C ILE A 74 -4.04 -2.64 -4.40
N VAL A 75 -3.25 -3.61 -4.82
CA VAL A 75 -3.52 -4.47 -5.97
C VAL A 75 -3.69 -5.90 -5.49
N ASP A 76 -4.90 -6.43 -5.68
CA ASP A 76 -5.17 -7.83 -5.38
C ASP A 76 -4.90 -8.70 -6.61
N HIS A 77 -3.72 -9.33 -6.64
CA HIS A 77 -3.35 -10.27 -7.70
C HIS A 77 -3.96 -11.66 -7.50
N SER A 78 -4.55 -11.89 -6.33
CA SER A 78 -4.85 -13.23 -5.82
C SER A 78 -6.34 -13.29 -5.49
N LYS A 79 -7.10 -14.17 -6.13
CA LYS A 79 -8.47 -14.45 -5.63
C LYS A 79 -8.44 -15.34 -4.38
N ASP A 80 -7.26 -15.79 -3.98
CA ASP A 80 -6.97 -16.53 -2.76
C ASP A 80 -6.84 -15.61 -1.52
N ASN A 81 -6.81 -16.19 -0.32
CA ASN A 81 -6.76 -15.46 0.95
C ASN A 81 -5.41 -14.77 1.24
N ARG A 82 -4.62 -14.42 0.23
CA ARG A 82 -3.34 -13.72 0.43
C ARG A 82 -3.57 -12.21 0.55
N PRO A 83 -2.74 -11.49 1.33
CA PRO A 83 -2.79 -10.03 1.39
C PRO A 83 -2.49 -9.41 0.02
N ALA A 84 -3.20 -8.34 -0.32
CA ALA A 84 -2.96 -7.58 -1.55
C ALA A 84 -1.58 -6.89 -1.56
N GLU A 85 -1.00 -6.71 -2.74
CA GLU A 85 0.23 -5.94 -2.94
C GLU A 85 -0.04 -4.46 -2.61
N VAL A 86 0.82 -3.83 -1.82
CA VAL A 86 0.74 -2.40 -1.49
C VAL A 86 1.90 -1.66 -2.14
N ILE A 87 1.59 -0.77 -3.07
CA ILE A 87 2.54 0.04 -3.84
C ILE A 87 2.39 1.49 -3.38
N LYS A 88 3.46 2.11 -2.90
CA LYS A 88 3.47 3.55 -2.66
C LYS A 88 3.62 4.29 -3.99
N ILE A 89 2.61 5.07 -4.37
CA ILE A 89 2.55 5.75 -5.68
C ILE A 89 2.88 7.25 -5.58
N ALA A 90 2.79 7.84 -4.39
CA ALA A 90 3.26 9.20 -4.16
C ALA A 90 3.68 9.38 -2.69
N GLN A 91 4.52 10.38 -2.46
CA GLN A 91 5.00 10.78 -1.14
C GLN A 91 5.28 12.28 -1.11
N GLY A 92 5.40 12.84 0.10
CA GLY A 92 5.67 14.28 0.29
C GLY A 92 4.45 15.16 0.01
N LEU A 93 3.26 14.58 0.03
CA LEU A 93 2.00 15.31 -0.10
C LEU A 93 1.55 15.88 1.25
N ASN A 94 0.82 16.98 1.23
CA ASN A 94 0.31 17.63 2.43
C ASN A 94 -1.01 16.99 2.87
N MET A 95 -0.94 16.03 3.80
CA MET A 95 -2.10 15.37 4.42
C MET A 95 -3.14 14.83 3.42
N PRO A 96 -2.75 14.00 2.43
CA PRO A 96 -3.60 13.56 1.33
C PRO A 96 -4.70 12.60 1.80
N SER A 97 -5.79 13.14 2.35
CA SER A 97 -6.84 12.33 2.99
C SER A 97 -7.93 11.93 2.01
N GLY A 98 -8.24 12.80 1.05
CA GLY A 98 -9.32 12.60 0.08
C GLY A 98 -8.78 12.04 -1.23
N VAL A 99 -9.42 10.98 -1.72
CA VAL A 99 -9.10 10.38 -3.02
C VAL A 99 -10.38 10.04 -3.78
N ALA A 100 -10.39 10.26 -5.08
CA ALA A 100 -11.48 9.87 -5.96
C ALA A 100 -10.91 9.37 -7.30
N PHE A 101 -11.53 8.34 -7.86
CA PHE A 101 -11.15 7.82 -9.17
C PHE A 101 -12.26 8.14 -10.18
N ARG A 102 -11.89 8.70 -11.34
CA ARG A 102 -12.83 9.00 -12.41
C ARG A 102 -12.12 9.00 -13.76
N ASN A 103 -12.69 8.29 -14.73
CA ASN A 103 -12.25 8.28 -16.13
C ASN A 103 -10.74 8.00 -16.30
N GLY A 104 -10.19 7.03 -15.55
CA GLY A 104 -8.78 6.67 -15.61
C GLY A 104 -7.85 7.55 -14.75
N SER A 105 -8.38 8.60 -14.13
CA SER A 105 -7.61 9.56 -13.34
C SER A 105 -7.89 9.41 -11.84
N LEU A 106 -6.83 9.52 -11.05
CA LEU A 106 -6.91 9.62 -9.59
C LEU A 106 -6.79 11.08 -9.17
N TYR A 107 -7.83 11.58 -8.52
CA TYR A 107 -7.89 12.88 -7.88
C TYR A 107 -7.51 12.74 -6.42
N VAL A 108 -6.74 13.70 -5.92
CA VAL A 108 -6.19 13.67 -4.56
C VAL A 108 -6.35 15.06 -3.97
N ALA A 109 -7.03 15.11 -2.83
CA ALA A 109 -7.17 16.33 -2.04
C ALA A 109 -6.09 16.36 -0.96
N GLU A 110 -5.19 17.33 -1.11
CA GLU A 110 -4.25 17.76 -0.07
C GLU A 110 -4.86 18.94 0.70
N ILE A 111 -4.21 19.35 1.80
CA ILE A 111 -4.51 20.67 2.35
C ILE A 111 -4.17 21.73 1.30
N SER A 112 -5.13 22.61 1.05
CA SER A 112 -5.05 23.78 0.16
C SER A 112 -4.95 23.49 -1.34
N ARG A 113 -5.00 22.24 -1.82
CA ARG A 113 -5.04 21.98 -3.27
C ARG A 113 -5.63 20.62 -3.64
N VAL A 114 -6.11 20.52 -4.87
CA VAL A 114 -6.48 19.24 -5.49
C VAL A 114 -5.54 18.97 -6.65
N ILE A 115 -4.92 17.80 -6.66
CA ILE A 115 -4.07 17.32 -7.74
C ILE A 115 -4.69 16.09 -8.42
N ARG A 116 -4.28 15.83 -9.66
CA ARG A 116 -4.78 14.71 -10.47
C ARG A 116 -3.65 13.96 -11.15
N TYR A 117 -3.70 12.63 -11.09
CA TYR A 117 -2.82 11.71 -11.79
C TYR A 117 -3.58 11.04 -12.94
N ASP A 118 -3.24 11.38 -14.18
CA ASP A 118 -3.94 10.88 -15.38
C ASP A 118 -3.45 9.51 -15.84
N GLY A 119 -4.38 8.58 -16.07
CA GLY A 119 -4.07 7.21 -16.50
C GLY A 119 -3.30 6.42 -15.44
N ILE A 120 -3.55 6.67 -14.15
CA ILE A 120 -2.73 6.18 -13.03
C ILE A 120 -2.57 4.65 -13.02
N GLU A 121 -3.63 3.91 -13.39
CA GLU A 121 -3.64 2.45 -13.34
C GLU A 121 -2.65 1.82 -14.34
N SER A 122 -2.26 2.55 -15.39
CA SER A 122 -1.29 2.05 -16.39
C SER A 122 0.17 2.10 -15.90
N ARG A 123 0.46 2.87 -14.83
CA ARG A 123 1.84 3.16 -14.41
C ARG A 123 2.00 3.27 -12.88
N LEU A 124 1.50 2.29 -12.12
CA LEU A 124 1.56 2.32 -10.65
C LEU A 124 2.98 2.43 -10.06
N LYS A 125 3.97 1.78 -10.67
CA LYS A 125 5.37 1.80 -10.21
C LYS A 125 6.17 3.02 -10.68
N ASN A 126 5.65 3.74 -11.68
CA ASN A 126 6.22 4.99 -12.16
C ASN A 126 5.11 5.99 -12.50
N PRO A 127 4.40 6.51 -11.48
CA PRO A 127 3.23 7.34 -11.70
C PRO A 127 3.52 8.59 -12.53
N PRO A 128 2.54 9.08 -13.32
CA PRO A 128 2.69 10.34 -14.03
C PRO A 128 2.93 11.49 -13.04
N LYS A 129 3.50 12.60 -13.53
CA LYS A 129 3.51 13.83 -12.74
C LYS A 129 2.06 14.29 -12.53
N PRO A 130 1.71 14.75 -11.31
CA PRO A 130 0.37 15.26 -11.06
C PRO A 130 0.14 16.60 -11.78
N VAL A 131 -1.10 16.84 -12.14
CA VAL A 131 -1.61 18.15 -12.59
C VAL A 131 -2.35 18.80 -11.43
N VAL A 132 -2.07 20.08 -11.15
CA VAL A 132 -2.86 20.85 -10.17
C VAL A 132 -4.19 21.23 -10.81
N ILE A 133 -5.29 20.91 -10.14
CA ILE A 133 -6.65 21.22 -10.58
C ILE A 133 -7.12 22.54 -9.96
N THR A 134 -6.79 22.77 -8.69
CA THR A 134 -7.06 24.02 -7.96
C THR A 134 -6.12 24.12 -6.76
N ASP A 135 -5.76 25.33 -6.37
CA ASP A 135 -4.96 25.68 -5.18
C ASP A 135 -5.44 27.00 -4.51
#